data_AF-A0A7C6GJ12-F1
#
_entry.id   AF-A0A7C6GJ12-F1
#
_cell.length_a   1.000
_cell.length_b   1.000
_cell.length_c   1.000
_cell.angle_alpha   90.00
_cell.angle_beta   90.00
_cell.angle_gamma   90.00
#
_symmetry.space_group_name_H-M   'P 1'
#
loop_
_entity.id
_entity.type
_entity.pdbx_description
1 polymer ?
#
loop_
_entity_poly.entity_id
_entity_poly.type
_entity_poly.pdbx_seq_one_letter_code
_entity_poly.pdbx_strand_id
1 'polypeptide(L)'
;MNLLENLDAYVPDPLIDAFEKWHDWSIKNPVESEAAMLGTSMFAWYAMPDCVKSSAVRFVGKSAILCGLGAYYYHLPDSDNKPKITLEECQKLWQDNLGHLKPATQVAIGVGGAAALLKVNSMIERYILHRGERRKQKGKFLPHVRQGLFLGALTGGVAYYLLRD
;
A
#
# COMPACT_ATOMS: atom_id res chain seq x y z
N MET A 1 -20.55 -4.57 -21.23
CA MET A 1 -20.16 -5.89 -20.73
C MET A 1 -19.44 -5.66 -19.41
N ASN A 2 -20.18 -5.72 -18.31
CA ASN A 2 -19.72 -5.27 -17.00
C ASN A 2 -18.82 -6.35 -16.38
N LEU A 3 -17.59 -5.99 -16.03
CA LEU A 3 -16.66 -6.87 -15.31
C LEU A 3 -17.20 -7.33 -13.94
N LEU A 4 -18.21 -6.63 -13.41
CA LEU A 4 -18.87 -6.94 -12.14
C LEU A 4 -19.81 -8.15 -12.24
N GLU A 5 -20.54 -8.34 -13.36
CA GLU A 5 -21.47 -9.48 -13.54
C GLU A 5 -20.79 -10.85 -13.55
N ASN A 6 -19.47 -10.91 -13.77
CA ASN A 6 -18.71 -12.17 -13.77
C ASN A 6 -18.02 -12.49 -12.44
N LEU A 7 -17.98 -11.54 -11.48
CA LEU A 7 -17.39 -11.78 -10.16
C LEU A 7 -18.33 -12.60 -9.27
N ASP A 8 -19.64 -12.40 -9.42
CA ASP A 8 -20.69 -13.13 -8.70
C ASP A 8 -20.65 -14.65 -8.97
N ALA A 9 -20.08 -15.06 -10.10
CA ALA A 9 -19.93 -16.47 -10.45
C ALA A 9 -18.74 -17.18 -9.75
N TYR A 10 -17.80 -16.42 -9.16
CA TYR A 10 -16.54 -16.95 -8.59
C TYR A 10 -16.33 -16.63 -7.11
N VAL A 11 -17.03 -15.63 -6.58
CA VAL A 11 -16.94 -15.23 -5.18
C VAL A 11 -18.16 -15.80 -4.43
N PRO A 12 -17.97 -16.63 -3.38
CA PRO A 12 -19.10 -17.23 -2.69
C PRO A 12 -19.92 -16.17 -1.93
N ASP A 13 -21.26 -16.29 -1.95
CA ASP A 13 -22.20 -15.31 -1.34
C ASP A 13 -21.83 -14.85 0.08
N PRO A 14 -21.36 -15.71 1.01
CA PRO A 14 -20.97 -15.26 2.35
C PRO A 14 -19.80 -14.26 2.36
N LEU A 15 -18.93 -14.34 1.36
CA LEU A 15 -17.80 -13.43 1.21
C LEU A 15 -18.26 -12.08 0.65
N ILE A 16 -19.21 -12.08 -0.28
CA ILE A 16 -19.84 -10.86 -0.80
C ILE A 16 -20.56 -10.13 0.34
N ASP A 17 -21.42 -10.81 1.10
CA ASP A 17 -22.13 -10.26 2.26
C ASP A 17 -21.17 -9.71 3.33
N ALA A 18 -20.04 -10.39 3.57
CA ALA A 18 -19.01 -9.89 4.48
C ALA A 18 -18.35 -8.59 3.96
N PHE A 19 -18.06 -8.50 2.67
CA PHE A 19 -17.50 -7.30 2.07
C PHE A 19 -18.48 -6.13 2.05
N GLU A 20 -19.76 -6.39 1.76
CA GLU A 20 -20.82 -5.38 1.82
C GLU A 20 -21.00 -4.85 3.24
N LYS A 21 -21.09 -5.74 4.25
CA LYS A 21 -21.17 -5.33 5.66
C LYS A 21 -19.97 -4.49 6.09
N TRP A 22 -18.77 -4.88 5.65
CA TRP A 22 -17.57 -4.13 5.96
C TRP A 22 -17.54 -2.77 5.26
N HIS A 23 -17.97 -2.72 4.00
CA HIS A 23 -18.10 -1.48 3.22
C HIS A 23 -19.11 -0.52 3.87
N ASP A 24 -20.30 -1.00 4.23
CA ASP A 24 -21.31 -0.20 4.90
C ASP A 24 -20.84 0.31 6.26
N TRP A 25 -20.11 -0.54 7.01
CA TRP A 25 -19.52 -0.15 8.27
C TRP A 25 -18.42 0.90 8.09
N SER A 26 -17.58 0.78 7.06
CA SER A 26 -16.46 1.69 6.82
C SER A 26 -16.92 3.08 6.40
N ILE A 27 -18.01 3.17 5.63
CA ILE A 27 -18.67 4.43 5.30
C ILE A 27 -19.23 5.09 6.57
N LYS A 28 -19.84 4.31 7.47
CA LYS A 28 -20.43 4.82 8.73
C LYS A 28 -19.37 5.24 9.76
N ASN A 29 -18.17 4.67 9.70
CA ASN A 29 -17.09 4.89 10.67
C ASN A 29 -15.79 5.25 9.93
N PRO A 30 -15.72 6.46 9.32
CA PRO A 30 -14.63 6.80 8.40
C PRO A 30 -13.26 6.88 9.09
N VAL A 31 -13.21 7.38 10.32
CA VAL A 31 -11.97 7.51 11.11
C VAL A 31 -11.44 6.14 11.51
N GLU A 32 -12.32 5.28 12.03
CA GLU A 32 -12.00 3.90 12.41
C GLU A 32 -11.58 3.08 11.19
N SER A 33 -12.26 3.26 10.06
CA SER A 33 -11.95 2.62 8.79
C SER A 33 -10.56 3.02 8.29
N GLU A 34 -10.24 4.32 8.27
CA GLU A 34 -8.93 4.79 7.80
C GLU A 34 -7.80 4.33 8.72
N ALA A 35 -8.01 4.40 10.04
CA ALA A 35 -7.08 3.87 11.02
C ALA A 35 -6.85 2.35 10.85
N ALA A 36 -7.92 1.57 10.68
CA ALA A 36 -7.85 0.14 10.45
C ALA A 36 -7.14 -0.17 9.13
N MET A 37 -7.42 0.57 8.06
CA MET A 37 -6.80 0.40 6.76
C MET A 37 -5.29 0.69 6.80
N LEU A 38 -4.87 1.81 7.38
CA LEU A 38 -3.45 2.17 7.50
C LEU A 38 -2.70 1.18 8.40
N GLY A 39 -3.31 0.79 9.53
CA GLY A 39 -2.73 -0.18 10.46
C GLY A 39 -2.58 -1.57 9.85
N THR A 40 -3.61 -2.09 9.18
CA THR A 40 -3.57 -3.40 8.50
C THR A 40 -2.62 -3.41 7.31
N SER A 41 -2.58 -2.32 6.53
CA SER A 41 -1.62 -2.17 5.43
C SER A 41 -0.18 -2.19 5.93
N MET A 42 0.11 -1.46 7.02
CA MET A 42 1.43 -1.45 7.64
C MET A 42 1.80 -2.81 8.23
N PHE A 43 0.85 -3.48 8.90
CA PHE A 43 1.02 -4.85 9.37
C PHE A 43 1.39 -5.78 8.22
N ALA A 44 0.57 -5.81 7.17
CA ALA A 44 0.75 -6.68 6.01
C ALA A 44 2.10 -6.42 5.34
N TRP A 45 2.49 -5.15 5.17
CA TRP A 45 3.77 -4.77 4.58
C TRP A 45 4.97 -5.37 5.31
N TYR A 46 4.96 -5.34 6.64
CA TYR A 46 6.06 -5.84 7.47
C TYR A 46 5.96 -7.33 7.81
N ALA A 47 4.77 -7.92 7.83
CA ALA A 47 4.58 -9.35 8.05
C ALA A 47 4.92 -10.18 6.80
N MET A 48 4.76 -9.61 5.60
CA MET A 48 4.95 -10.30 4.31
C MET A 48 6.25 -11.11 4.16
N PRO A 49 7.44 -10.61 4.61
CA PRO A 49 8.69 -11.36 4.49
C PRO A 49 8.73 -12.67 5.28
N ASP A 50 7.93 -12.81 6.35
CA ASP A 50 7.85 -14.05 7.13
C ASP A 50 6.96 -15.10 6.45
N CYS A 51 5.93 -14.66 5.71
CA CYS A 51 5.00 -15.54 5.00
C CYS A 51 5.46 -15.88 3.57
N VAL A 52 6.18 -14.97 2.91
CA VAL A 52 6.52 -15.07 1.49
C VAL A 52 8.03 -14.95 1.28
N LYS A 53 8.66 -16.06 0.86
CA LYS A 53 10.11 -16.06 0.58
C LYS A 53 10.45 -15.42 -0.77
N SER A 54 9.62 -15.61 -1.78
CA SER A 54 9.85 -15.07 -3.13
C SER A 54 9.79 -13.53 -3.13
N SER A 55 10.78 -12.89 -3.75
CA SER A 55 10.80 -11.43 -3.91
C SER A 55 9.75 -10.95 -4.91
N ALA A 56 9.47 -11.74 -5.96
CA ALA A 56 8.45 -11.38 -6.96
C ALA A 56 7.05 -11.36 -6.35
N VAL A 57 6.71 -12.37 -5.54
CA VAL A 57 5.41 -12.43 -4.86
C VAL A 57 5.27 -11.32 -3.83
N ARG A 58 6.36 -10.94 -3.15
CA ARG A 58 6.36 -9.78 -2.25
C ARG A 58 6.16 -8.46 -2.97
N PHE A 59 6.77 -8.30 -4.14
CA PHE A 59 6.54 -7.13 -4.99
C PHE A 59 5.06 -7.04 -5.39
N VAL A 60 4.48 -8.13 -5.90
CA VAL A 60 3.06 -8.18 -6.26
C VAL A 60 2.17 -7.90 -5.04
N GLY A 61 2.46 -8.50 -3.88
CA GLY A 61 1.71 -8.27 -2.65
C GLY A 61 1.76 -6.82 -2.17
N LYS A 62 2.93 -6.18 -2.23
CA LYS A 62 3.08 -4.76 -1.89
C LYS A 62 2.36 -3.86 -2.87
N SER A 63 2.43 -4.16 -4.17
CA SER A 63 1.67 -3.44 -5.20
C SER A 63 0.17 -3.59 -4.98
N ALA A 64 -0.31 -4.77 -4.60
CA ALA A 64 -1.72 -5.00 -4.28
C ALA A 64 -2.16 -4.18 -3.05
N ILE A 65 -1.33 -4.06 -2.01
CA ILE A 65 -1.60 -3.17 -0.87
C ILE A 65 -1.74 -1.72 -1.35
N LEU A 66 -0.80 -1.23 -2.16
CA LEU A 66 -0.84 0.13 -2.70
C LEU A 66 -2.08 0.37 -3.59
N CYS A 67 -2.43 -0.60 -4.44
CA CYS A 67 -3.65 -0.55 -5.25
C CYS A 67 -4.90 -0.51 -4.38
N GLY A 68 -4.96 -1.32 -3.31
CA GLY A 68 -6.07 -1.34 -2.36
C GLY A 68 -6.24 0.00 -1.64
N LEU A 69 -5.13 0.61 -1.18
CA LEU A 69 -5.13 1.96 -0.62
C LEU A 69 -5.63 2.99 -1.64
N GLY A 70 -5.13 2.96 -2.88
CA GLY A 70 -5.58 3.86 -3.93
C GLY A 70 -7.07 3.72 -4.25
N ALA A 71 -7.56 2.49 -4.34
CA ALA A 71 -8.97 2.19 -4.55
C ALA A 71 -9.84 2.69 -3.39
N TYR A 72 -9.39 2.53 -2.13
CA TYR A 72 -10.07 3.08 -0.96
C TYR A 72 -10.21 4.60 -1.06
N TYR A 73 -9.11 5.32 -1.28
CA TYR A 73 -9.13 6.80 -1.37
C TYR A 73 -9.93 7.32 -2.57
N TYR A 74 -9.99 6.56 -3.66
CA TYR A 74 -10.83 6.88 -4.82
C TYR A 74 -12.33 6.84 -4.48
N HIS A 75 -12.77 5.87 -3.66
CA HIS A 75 -14.18 5.67 -3.34
C HIS A 75 -14.70 6.50 -2.16
N LEU A 76 -13.82 7.10 -1.35
CA LEU A 76 -14.28 8.04 -0.32
C LEU A 76 -15.06 9.20 -1.00
N PRO A 77 -16.11 9.74 -0.38
CA PRO A 77 -16.78 10.95 -0.89
C PRO A 77 -15.74 12.07 -1.11
N ASP A 78 -15.93 12.90 -2.13
CA ASP A 78 -15.05 14.04 -2.36
C ASP A 78 -15.09 14.96 -1.13
N SER A 79 -14.04 14.87 -0.32
CA SER A 79 -13.72 15.81 0.76
C SER A 79 -12.85 16.90 0.14
N ASP A 80 -13.10 18.15 0.52
CA ASP A 80 -12.32 19.31 0.08
C ASP A 80 -10.82 19.20 0.41
N ASN A 81 -10.42 18.25 1.27
CA ASN A 81 -9.05 18.00 1.73
C ASN A 81 -8.36 16.79 1.11
N LYS A 82 -8.93 16.10 0.11
CA LYS A 82 -8.15 15.08 -0.62
C LYS A 82 -6.96 15.77 -1.30
N PRO A 83 -5.72 15.24 -1.20
CA PRO A 83 -4.62 15.72 -2.03
C PRO A 83 -4.97 15.41 -3.49
N LYS A 84 -5.57 16.39 -4.17
CA LYS A 84 -5.91 16.32 -5.58
C LYS A 84 -4.64 16.51 -6.40
N ILE A 85 -3.67 15.60 -6.24
CA ILE A 85 -2.57 15.51 -7.21
C ILE A 85 -3.21 15.03 -8.51
N THR A 86 -3.73 15.99 -9.26
CA THR A 86 -4.33 15.74 -10.56
C THR A 86 -3.23 15.37 -11.53
N LEU A 87 -3.59 14.62 -12.57
CA LEU A 87 -2.66 14.35 -13.67
C LEU A 87 -2.09 15.66 -14.23
N GLU A 88 -2.91 16.71 -14.25
CA GLU A 88 -2.52 18.07 -14.65
C GLU A 88 -1.47 18.68 -13.73
N GLU A 89 -1.60 18.55 -12.40
CA GLU A 89 -0.58 19.02 -11.46
C GLU A 89 0.73 18.23 -11.59
N CYS A 90 0.66 16.91 -11.75
CA CYS A 90 1.84 16.08 -12.02
C CYS A 90 2.52 16.47 -13.34
N GLN A 91 1.74 16.69 -14.41
CA GLN A 91 2.26 17.18 -15.68
C GLN A 91 2.87 18.56 -15.54
N LYS A 92 2.23 19.46 -14.80
CA LYS A 92 2.73 20.81 -14.55
C LYS A 92 4.05 20.77 -13.79
N LEU A 93 4.14 20.01 -12.69
CA LEU A 93 5.39 19.81 -11.96
C LEU A 93 6.48 19.22 -12.85
N TRP A 94 6.13 18.26 -13.71
CA TRP A 94 7.08 17.68 -14.66
C TRP A 94 7.57 18.71 -15.67
N GLN A 95 6.68 19.51 -16.24
CA GLN A 95 7.04 20.56 -17.20
C GLN A 95 7.83 21.69 -16.55
N ASP A 96 7.44 22.15 -15.37
CA ASP A 96 8.11 23.23 -14.64
C ASP A 96 9.55 22.83 -14.27
N ASN A 97 9.79 21.56 -13.91
CA ASN A 97 11.12 21.09 -13.50
C ASN A 97 11.97 20.56 -14.67
N LEU A 98 11.36 19.92 -15.67
CA LEU A 98 12.08 19.16 -16.70
C LEU A 98 11.74 19.58 -18.13
N GLY A 99 10.72 20.41 -18.35
CA GLY A 99 10.23 20.82 -19.67
C GLY A 99 11.27 21.55 -20.53
N HIS A 100 12.24 22.20 -19.89
CA HIS A 100 13.37 22.85 -20.55
C HIS A 100 14.41 21.86 -21.14
N LEU A 101 14.33 20.58 -20.78
CA LEU A 101 15.23 19.53 -21.27
C LEU A 101 14.68 18.86 -22.53
N LYS A 102 15.58 18.28 -23.34
CA LYS A 102 15.20 17.47 -24.50
C LYS A 102 14.31 16.29 -24.06
N PRO A 103 13.30 15.88 -24.86
CA PRO A 103 12.42 14.77 -24.51
C PRO A 103 13.15 13.48 -24.13
N ALA A 104 14.24 13.15 -24.84
CA ALA A 104 15.07 11.99 -24.52
C ALA A 104 15.69 12.05 -23.11
N THR A 105 16.12 13.24 -22.68
CA THR A 105 16.67 13.46 -21.33
C THR A 105 15.58 13.34 -20.26
N GLN A 106 14.37 13.86 -20.53
CA GLN A 106 13.24 13.72 -19.62
C GLN A 106 12.88 12.24 -19.41
N VAL A 107 12.78 11.48 -20.50
CA VAL A 107 12.53 10.03 -20.45
C VAL A 107 13.64 9.31 -19.68
N ALA A 108 14.91 9.65 -19.94
CA ALA A 108 16.03 9.06 -19.22
C ALA A 108 16.00 9.34 -17.71
N ILE A 109 15.63 10.57 -17.30
CA ILE A 109 15.46 10.92 -15.89
C ILE A 109 14.31 10.13 -15.27
N GLY A 110 13.16 10.02 -15.95
CA GLY A 110 12.01 9.26 -15.46
C GLY A 110 12.33 7.78 -15.27
N VAL A 111 12.84 7.14 -16.32
CA VAL A 111 13.22 5.72 -16.29
C VAL A 111 14.36 5.47 -15.31
N GLY A 112 15.38 6.33 -15.30
CA GLY A 112 16.52 6.23 -14.39
C GLY A 112 16.10 6.38 -12.93
N GLY A 113 15.21 7.34 -12.62
CA GLY A 113 14.64 7.54 -11.29
C GLY A 113 13.84 6.32 -10.83
N ALA A 114 12.96 5.79 -11.69
CA ALA A 114 12.21 4.58 -11.39
C ALA A 114 13.14 3.37 -11.14
N ALA A 115 14.17 3.18 -11.97
CA ALA A 115 15.14 2.12 -11.79
C ALA A 115 15.94 2.25 -10.48
N ALA A 116 16.34 3.47 -10.12
CA ALA A 116 17.01 3.76 -8.85
C ALA A 116 16.13 3.43 -7.64
N LEU A 117 14.86 3.81 -7.66
CA LEU A 117 13.89 3.49 -6.61
C LEU A 117 13.68 1.98 -6.45
N LEU A 118 13.53 1.26 -7.57
CA LEU A 118 13.43 -0.21 -7.56
C LEU A 118 14.68 -0.86 -6.96
N LYS A 119 15.87 -0.32 -7.29
CA LYS A 119 17.13 -0.80 -6.73
C LYS A 119 17.21 -0.59 -5.22
N VAL A 120 16.87 0.61 -4.74
CA VAL A 120 16.83 0.94 -3.31
C VAL A 120 15.85 0.02 -2.58
N ASN A 121 14.63 -0.17 -3.11
CA ASN A 121 13.67 -1.11 -2.55
C ASN A 121 14.24 -2.54 -2.45
N SER A 122 14.89 -3.03 -3.51
CA SER A 122 15.52 -4.34 -3.51
C SER A 122 16.62 -4.47 -2.43
N MET A 123 17.41 -3.42 -2.22
CA MET A 123 18.46 -3.41 -1.18
C MET A 123 17.85 -3.46 0.24
N ILE A 124 16.80 -2.68 0.49
CA ILE A 124 16.08 -2.69 1.77
C ILE A 124 15.48 -4.06 2.03
N GLU A 125 14.84 -4.68 1.03
CA GLU A 125 14.29 -6.03 1.18
C GLU A 125 15.37 -7.06 1.50
N ARG A 126 16.50 -7.02 0.80
CA ARG A 126 17.64 -7.91 1.10
C ARG A 126 18.11 -7.71 2.54
N TYR A 127 18.26 -6.47 2.99
CA TYR A 127 18.67 -6.18 4.36
C TYR A 127 17.67 -6.73 5.39
N ILE A 128 16.37 -6.49 5.20
CA ILE A 128 15.30 -6.96 6.08
C ILE A 128 15.30 -8.49 6.18
N LEU A 129 15.49 -9.20 5.07
CA LEU A 129 15.57 -10.66 5.04
C LEU A 129 16.82 -11.17 5.77
N HIS A 130 17.99 -10.62 5.47
CA HIS A 130 19.24 -11.04 6.13
C HIS A 130 19.17 -10.82 7.64
N ARG A 131 18.55 -9.71 8.08
CA ARG A 131 18.29 -9.44 9.50
C ARG A 131 17.34 -10.49 10.11
N GLY A 132 16.33 -10.92 9.35
CA GLY A 132 15.42 -12.00 9.70
C GLY A 132 16.10 -13.34 9.90
N GLU A 133 16.88 -13.77 8.90
CA GLU A 133 17.60 -15.04 8.94
C GLU A 133 18.62 -15.08 10.09
N ARG A 134 19.31 -13.97 10.36
CA ARG A 134 20.15 -13.83 11.58
C ARG A 134 19.38 -13.97 12.89
N ARG A 135 18.09 -13.60 12.92
CA ARG A 135 17.22 -13.74 14.11
C ARG A 135 16.65 -15.15 14.23
N LYS A 136 16.35 -15.81 13.11
CA LYS A 136 15.95 -17.23 13.08
C LYS A 136 17.10 -18.15 13.51
N GLN A 137 18.33 -17.86 13.10
CA GLN A 137 19.54 -18.52 13.62
C GLN A 137 19.71 -18.37 15.14
N LYS A 138 19.15 -17.32 15.73
CA LYS A 138 19.08 -17.09 17.19
C LYS A 138 17.82 -17.69 17.83
N GLY A 139 17.11 -18.58 17.14
CA GLY A 139 15.91 -19.26 17.63
C GLY A 139 14.64 -18.40 17.70
N LYS A 140 14.62 -17.19 17.13
CA LYS A 140 13.41 -16.33 17.18
C LYS A 140 12.40 -16.73 16.11
N PHE A 141 11.22 -17.17 16.54
CA PHE A 141 10.09 -17.47 15.67
C PHE A 141 9.37 -16.18 15.23
N LEU A 142 9.07 -16.06 13.93
CA LEU A 142 8.32 -14.95 13.29
C LEU A 142 8.73 -13.52 13.73
N PRO A 143 10.00 -13.14 13.55
CA PRO A 143 10.51 -11.86 14.03
C PRO A 143 9.89 -10.65 13.33
N HIS A 144 9.38 -10.79 12.09
CA HIS A 144 8.80 -9.69 11.33
C HIS A 144 7.29 -9.59 11.52
N VAL A 145 6.57 -10.69 11.77
CA VAL A 145 5.14 -10.64 12.14
C VAL A 145 4.94 -9.87 13.44
N ARG A 146 5.79 -10.11 14.47
CA ARG A 146 5.70 -9.36 15.74
C ARG A 146 5.99 -7.86 15.54
N GLN A 147 6.93 -7.53 14.65
CA GLN A 147 7.22 -6.14 14.28
C GLN A 147 6.07 -5.51 13.51
N GLY A 148 5.52 -6.24 12.53
CA GLY A 148 4.35 -5.81 11.78
C GLY A 148 3.16 -5.57 12.69
N LEU A 149 2.92 -6.43 13.69
CA LEU A 149 1.81 -6.28 14.63
C LEU A 149 1.96 -5.00 15.46
N PHE A 150 3.16 -4.77 16.01
CA PHE A 150 3.45 -3.56 16.76
C PHE A 150 3.32 -2.30 15.89
N LEU A 151 3.94 -2.30 14.70
CA LEU A 151 3.89 -1.16 13.79
C LEU A 151 2.48 -0.91 13.25
N GLY A 152 1.74 -1.96 12.93
CA GLY A 152 0.35 -1.85 12.49
C GLY A 152 -0.55 -1.27 13.56
N ALA A 153 -0.45 -1.75 14.80
CA ALA A 153 -1.20 -1.20 15.93
C ALA A 153 -0.80 0.25 16.24
N LEU A 154 0.50 0.57 16.18
CA LEU A 154 1.00 1.93 16.38
C LEU A 154 0.49 2.87 15.29
N THR A 155 0.62 2.50 14.02
CA THR A 155 0.15 3.30 12.88
C THR A 155 -1.35 3.50 12.93
N GLY A 156 -2.14 2.44 13.18
CA GLY A 156 -3.59 2.57 13.30
C GLY A 156 -3.99 3.42 14.50
N GLY A 157 -3.33 3.25 15.65
CA GLY A 157 -3.59 4.07 16.84
C GLY A 157 -3.25 5.55 16.65
N VAL A 158 -2.12 5.85 16.01
CA VAL A 158 -1.73 7.23 15.67
C VAL A 158 -2.70 7.83 14.65
N ALA A 159 -3.05 7.09 13.60
CA ALA A 159 -4.03 7.55 12.61
C ALA A 159 -5.39 7.83 13.25
N TYR A 160 -5.89 6.91 14.09
CA TYR A 160 -7.14 7.11 14.83
C TYR A 160 -7.10 8.36 15.70
N TYR A 161 -6.00 8.55 16.45
CA TYR A 161 -5.82 9.72 17.30
C TYR A 161 -5.83 11.02 16.49
N LEU A 162 -5.10 11.08 15.37
CA LEU A 162 -4.98 12.27 14.54
C LEU A 162 -6.26 12.62 13.75
N LEU A 163 -7.10 11.63 13.45
CA LEU A 163 -8.31 11.79 12.64
C LEU A 163 -9.58 11.95 13.48
N ARG A 164 -9.54 11.62 14.77
CA ARG A 164 -10.67 11.76 15.69
C ARG A 164 -10.89 13.20 16.15
N ASP A 165 -9.83 14.02 16.13
CA ASP A 165 -9.83 15.44 16.49
C ASP A 165 -10.29 16.32 15.32
#